data_AF-A0A975H7I3-F1
#
_entry.id   AF-A0A975H7I3-F1
#
_cell.length_a   1.000
_cell.length_b   1.000
_cell.length_c   1.000
_cell.angle_alpha   90.00
_cell.angle_beta   90.00
_cell.angle_gamma   90.00
#
_symmetry.space_group_name_H-M   'P 1'
#
loop_
_entity.id
_entity.type
_entity.pdbx_description
1 polymer ?
#
loop_
_entity_poly.entity_id
_entity_poly.type
_entity_poly.pdbx_seq_one_letter_code
_entity_poly.pdbx_strand_id
1 'polypeptide(L)'
;MSAKTFSRAAAGGTRANLKQLRRMRAPLVLQLPAPPPRNHVALALAERSVSSAAGRHIRSQGAQRRADRVALQKAVRNAWND
;
A
#
# COMPACT_ATOMS: atom_id res chain seq x y z
N MET A 1 -35.69 -52.60 23.33
CA MET A 1 -34.55 -52.66 22.40
C MET A 1 -34.74 -51.55 21.37
N SER A 2 -34.10 -50.40 21.57
CA SER A 2 -34.24 -49.23 20.68
C SER A 2 -33.29 -49.35 19.49
N ALA A 3 -33.83 -49.41 18.28
CA ALA A 3 -33.05 -49.54 17.06
C ALA A 3 -32.29 -48.23 16.82
N LYS A 4 -30.96 -48.29 16.90
CA LYS A 4 -30.06 -47.22 16.46
C LYS A 4 -30.19 -47.11 14.93
N THR A 5 -31.02 -46.19 14.47
CA THR A 5 -31.09 -45.82 13.05
C THR A 5 -29.77 -45.15 12.66
N PHE A 6 -28.91 -45.90 11.97
CA PHE A 6 -27.70 -45.34 11.38
C PHE A 6 -28.10 -44.33 10.31
N SER A 7 -27.76 -43.06 10.51
CA SER A 7 -28.02 -42.00 9.54
C SER A 7 -27.37 -42.33 8.19
N ARG A 8 -28.11 -42.09 7.10
CA ARG A 8 -27.69 -42.32 5.70
C ARG A 8 -26.36 -41.67 5.31
N ALA A 9 -25.89 -40.69 6.10
CA ALA A 9 -24.58 -40.06 5.99
C ALA A 9 -23.40 -41.03 6.16
N ALA A 10 -23.57 -42.14 6.88
CA ALA A 10 -22.56 -43.19 7.01
C ALA A 10 -22.48 -44.13 5.79
N ALA A 11 -23.57 -44.23 5.01
CA ALA A 11 -23.67 -45.11 3.84
C ALA A 11 -23.19 -44.43 2.53
N GLY A 12 -23.05 -43.10 2.53
CA GLY A 12 -22.52 -42.35 1.40
C GLY A 12 -21.00 -42.46 1.37
N GLY A 13 -20.45 -43.26 0.45
CA GLY A 13 -19.01 -43.43 0.25
C GLY A 13 -18.25 -42.09 0.14
N THR A 14 -16.93 -42.16 0.29
CA THR A 14 -15.97 -41.03 0.40
C THR A 14 -16.24 -39.83 -0.52
N ARG A 15 -16.80 -40.05 -1.73
CA ARG A 15 -17.17 -39.00 -2.70
C ARG A 15 -18.42 -38.18 -2.36
N ALA A 16 -19.40 -38.74 -1.64
CA ALA A 16 -20.60 -38.02 -1.23
C ALA A 16 -20.30 -36.99 -0.13
N ASN A 17 -19.40 -37.35 0.79
CA ASN A 17 -18.94 -36.49 1.88
C ASN A 17 -17.93 -35.40 1.44
N LEU A 18 -17.30 -35.54 0.27
CA LEU A 18 -16.31 -34.59 -0.25
C LEU A 18 -16.88 -33.18 -0.45
N LYS A 19 -18.12 -33.04 -0.93
CA LYS A 19 -18.77 -31.73 -1.09
C LYS A 19 -19.08 -31.07 0.26
N GLN A 20 -19.43 -31.86 1.27
CA GLN A 20 -19.70 -31.38 2.63
C GLN A 20 -18.40 -30.98 3.35
N LEU A 21 -17.35 -31.77 3.22
CA LEU A 21 -16.00 -31.42 3.69
C LEU A 21 -15.48 -30.13 3.06
N ARG A 22 -15.71 -29.93 1.75
CA ARG A 22 -15.36 -28.68 1.06
C ARG A 22 -16.10 -27.46 1.59
N ARG A 23 -17.33 -27.63 2.09
CA ARG A 23 -18.11 -26.56 2.74
C ARG A 23 -17.64 -26.27 4.16
N MET A 24 -17.15 -27.28 4.88
CA MET A 24 -16.57 -27.12 6.22
C MET A 24 -15.19 -26.45 6.19
N ARG A 25 -14.49 -26.52 5.05
CA ARG A 25 -13.20 -25.85 4.84
C ARG A 25 -13.47 -24.39 4.45
N ALA A 26 -13.85 -23.57 5.43
CA ALA A 26 -13.92 -22.13 5.24
C ALA A 26 -12.55 -21.64 4.72
N PRO A 27 -12.48 -20.93 3.58
CA PRO A 27 -11.24 -20.33 3.15
C PRO A 27 -10.91 -19.24 4.16
N LEU A 28 -9.93 -19.50 5.03
CA LEU A 28 -9.23 -18.47 5.77
C LEU A 28 -8.49 -17.63 4.73
N VAL A 29 -9.20 -16.66 4.15
CA VAL A 29 -8.59 -15.70 3.24
C VAL A 29 -7.70 -14.82 4.10
N LEU A 30 -6.40 -15.15 4.10
CA LEU A 30 -5.38 -14.32 4.69
C LEU A 30 -5.44 -12.96 3.97
N GLN A 31 -5.86 -11.91 4.67
CA GLN A 31 -5.79 -10.55 4.16
C GLN A 31 -4.32 -10.13 4.16
N LEU A 32 -3.60 -10.49 3.09
CA LEU A 32 -2.27 -9.94 2.86
C LEU A 32 -2.40 -8.52 2.31
N PRO A 33 -1.49 -7.62 2.71
CA PRO A 33 -1.34 -6.34 2.01
C PRO A 33 -1.05 -6.58 0.53
N ALA A 34 -1.60 -5.72 -0.33
CA ALA A 34 -1.51 -5.88 -1.76
C ALA A 34 -0.03 -5.98 -2.21
N PRO A 35 0.29 -6.94 -3.10
CA PRO A 35 1.66 -7.10 -3.57
C PRO A 35 2.12 -5.82 -4.29
N PRO A 36 3.42 -5.47 -4.21
CA PRO A 36 3.94 -4.30 -4.88
C PRO A 36 3.66 -4.37 -6.38
N PRO A 37 3.40 -3.22 -7.03
CA PRO A 37 3.02 -3.20 -8.44
C PRO A 37 4.15 -3.82 -9.28
N ARG A 38 3.79 -4.79 -10.12
CA ARG A 38 4.74 -5.49 -11.01
C ARG A 38 5.30 -4.58 -12.12
N ASN A 39 4.75 -3.38 -12.25
CA ASN A 39 5.17 -2.39 -13.23
C ASN A 39 6.32 -1.55 -12.64
N HIS A 40 7.51 -1.67 -13.23
CA HIS A 40 8.70 -0.91 -12.85
C HIS A 40 8.49 0.61 -12.88
N VAL A 41 7.66 1.11 -13.81
CA VAL A 41 7.31 2.54 -13.88
C VAL A 41 6.49 2.97 -12.68
N ALA A 42 5.52 2.16 -12.26
CA ALA A 42 4.71 2.43 -11.07
C ALA A 42 5.55 2.36 -9.78
N LEU A 43 6.50 1.42 -9.71
CA LEU A 43 7.48 1.37 -8.61
C LEU A 43 8.35 2.62 -8.57
N ALA A 44 8.93 3.03 -9.70
CA ALA A 44 9.74 4.23 -9.78
C ALA A 44 8.95 5.51 -9.43
N LEU A 45 7.66 5.57 -9.78
CA LEU A 45 6.79 6.68 -9.37
C LEU A 45 6.48 6.67 -7.86
N ALA A 46 6.23 5.50 -7.27
CA ALA A 46 6.03 5.36 -5.83
C ALA A 46 7.31 5.67 -5.04
N GLU A 47 8.47 5.20 -5.50
CA GLU A 47 9.76 5.54 -4.90
C GLU A 47 10.08 7.03 -5.06
N ARG A 48 9.73 7.65 -6.20
CA ARG A 48 9.88 9.09 -6.41
C ARG A 48 8.94 9.91 -5.52
N SER A 49 7.74 9.43 -5.22
CA SER A 49 6.81 10.13 -4.33
C SER A 49 7.21 10.00 -2.86
N VAL A 50 7.76 8.84 -2.47
CA VAL A 50 8.28 8.59 -1.12
C VAL A 50 9.64 9.27 -0.92
N SER A 51 10.51 9.20 -1.93
CA SER A 51 11.79 9.90 -1.88
C SER A 51 11.52 11.40 -2.01
N SER A 52 11.88 12.13 -0.96
CA SER A 52 11.93 13.59 -0.93
C SER A 52 12.96 14.19 -1.92
N ALA A 53 13.33 13.46 -2.98
CA ALA A 53 14.19 13.91 -4.07
C ALA A 53 13.52 15.01 -4.91
N ALA A 54 12.19 14.96 -5.08
CA ALA A 54 11.44 16.03 -5.72
C ALA A 54 11.62 17.33 -4.93
N GLY A 55 12.05 18.40 -5.61
CA GLY A 55 12.29 19.70 -4.97
C GLY A 55 13.50 19.74 -4.02
N ARG A 56 14.38 18.73 -3.99
CA ARG A 56 15.61 18.76 -3.17
C ARG A 56 16.48 19.98 -3.49
N HIS A 57 16.54 20.38 -4.75
CA HIS A 57 17.28 21.57 -5.17
C HIS A 57 16.70 22.86 -4.56
N ILE A 58 15.38 22.94 -4.36
CA ILE A 58 14.69 24.08 -3.72
C ILE A 58 15.00 24.11 -2.21
N ARG A 59 15.09 22.94 -1.57
CA ARG A 59 15.42 22.79 -0.14
C ARG A 59 16.93 22.79 0.15
N SER A 60 17.76 22.98 -0.86
CA SER A 60 19.22 22.96 -0.69
C SER A 60 19.73 24.24 -0.04
N GLN A 61 20.85 24.17 0.69
CA GLN A 61 21.49 25.35 1.28
C GLN A 61 21.84 26.41 0.21
N GLY A 62 22.22 25.98 -1.00
CA GLY A 62 22.49 26.89 -2.11
C GLY A 62 21.22 27.62 -2.61
N ALA A 63 20.06 26.97 -2.60
CA ALA A 63 18.79 27.64 -2.88
C ALA A 63 18.40 28.62 -1.78
N GLN A 64 18.59 28.24 -0.50
CA GLN A 64 18.36 29.15 0.62
C GLN A 64 19.21 30.43 0.49
N ARG A 65 20.52 30.30 0.26
CA ARG A 65 21.43 31.45 0.07
C ARG A 65 20.99 32.36 -1.08
N ARG A 66 20.47 31.81 -2.18
CA ARG A 66 19.95 32.61 -3.30
C ARG A 66 18.67 33.34 -2.91
N ALA A 67 17.76 32.68 -2.19
CA ALA A 67 16.55 33.30 -1.68
C ALA A 67 16.88 34.46 -0.72
N ASP A 68 17.80 34.25 0.21
CA ASP A 68 18.25 35.27 1.17
C ASP A 68 18.88 36.47 0.45
N ARG A 69 19.73 36.22 -0.55
CA ARG A 69 20.34 37.27 -1.35
C ARG A 69 19.30 38.10 -2.09
N VAL A 70 18.32 37.46 -2.73
CA VAL A 70 17.24 38.15 -3.45
C VAL A 70 16.36 38.94 -2.49
N ALA A 71 16.03 38.37 -1.33
CA ALA A 71 15.27 39.07 -0.29
C ALA A 71 16.00 40.32 0.21
N LEU A 72 17.31 40.21 0.47
CA LEU A 72 18.15 41.33 0.87
C LEU A 72 18.24 42.40 -0.22
N GLN A 73 18.45 42.00 -1.48
CA GLN A 73 18.47 42.95 -2.60
C GLN A 73 17.12 43.68 -2.77
N LYS A 74 16.01 42.99 -2.59
CA LYS A 74 14.66 43.59 -2.61
C LYS A 74 14.48 44.58 -1.45
N ALA A 75 14.87 44.20 -0.24
CA ALA A 75 14.77 45.07 0.93
C ALA A 75 15.60 46.35 0.75
N VAL A 76 16.85 46.24 0.27
CA VAL A 76 17.69 47.39 -0.04
C VAL A 76 17.03 48.27 -1.10
N ARG A 77 16.58 47.71 -2.23
CA ARG A 77 15.93 48.49 -3.28
C ARG A 77 14.68 49.22 -2.76
N ASN A 78 13.86 48.58 -1.94
CA ASN A 78 12.68 49.22 -1.36
C ASN A 78 13.05 50.36 -0.42
N ALA A 79 14.04 50.14 0.47
CA ALA A 79 14.52 51.17 1.40
C ALA A 79 15.15 52.40 0.71
N TRP A 80 15.58 52.27 -0.56
CA TRP A 80 16.07 53.39 -1.36
C TRP A 80 14.96 54.12 -2.13
N ASN A 81 13.80 53.49 -2.31
CA ASN A 81 12.64 54.06 -3.00
C ASN A 81 11.63 54.71 -2.02
N ASP A 82 11.75 54.41 -0.72
CA ASP A 82 11.06 55.09 0.38
C ASP A 82 11.81 56.38 0.77
#